data_AF-A0A073CFZ7-F1
#
_entry.id   AF-A0A073CFZ7-F1
#
_cell.length_a   1.000
_cell.length_b   1.000
_cell.length_c   1.000
_cell.angle_alpha   90.00
_cell.angle_beta   90.00
_cell.angle_gamma   90.00
#
_symmetry.space_group_name_H-M   'P 1'
#
loop_
_entity.id
_entity.type
_entity.pdbx_description
1 polymer ?
#
loop_
_entity_poly.entity_id
_entity_poly.type
_entity_poly.pdbx_seq_one_letter_code
_entity_poly.pdbx_strand_id
1 'polypeptide(L)'
;MLQQSQTQLHQTEELLQQSQTQLHQTEILLQKSQSQLHVTEALLQNDQTQFHQTEQELEQTRTQLHHALQEIERLRLYESVTQPDVEQTDEMQYKVKIWEAWCAYQNGDFQQMARLLKQSLEYTALSKAAVVTNWLETFMQNAHHQGLSLDTYALTNSPEWKQLVRRSVVIPSVRLLT
;
A
#
# COMPACT_ATOMS: atom_id res chain seq x y z
N MET A 1 -38.16 -79.78 11.81
CA MET A 1 -38.86 -78.54 11.42
C MET A 1 -38.83 -77.50 12.54
N LEU A 2 -39.46 -77.72 13.71
CA LEU A 2 -39.52 -76.71 14.78
C LEU A 2 -38.15 -76.28 15.33
N GLN A 3 -37.28 -77.25 15.62
CA GLN A 3 -35.96 -77.02 16.21
C GLN A 3 -35.04 -76.21 15.28
N GLN A 4 -35.09 -76.50 13.98
CA GLN A 4 -34.33 -75.77 12.95
C GLN A 4 -34.81 -74.30 12.83
N SER A 5 -36.12 -74.08 12.96
CA SER A 5 -36.68 -72.73 12.98
C SER A 5 -36.24 -71.92 14.20
N GLN A 6 -36.11 -72.56 15.37
CA GLN A 6 -35.59 -71.91 16.58
C GLN A 6 -34.12 -71.53 16.45
N THR A 7 -33.29 -72.42 15.89
CA THR A 7 -31.87 -72.11 15.66
C THR A 7 -31.67 -70.96 14.67
N GLN A 8 -32.46 -70.91 13.59
CA GLN A 8 -32.39 -69.81 12.62
C GLN A 8 -32.82 -68.47 13.24
N LEU A 9 -33.87 -68.47 14.05
CA LEU A 9 -34.34 -67.26 14.73
C LEU A 9 -33.26 -66.72 15.67
N HIS A 10 -32.63 -67.59 16.46
CA HIS A 10 -31.54 -67.20 17.36
C HIS A 10 -30.32 -66.64 16.60
N GLN A 11 -29.90 -67.26 15.50
CA GLN A 11 -28.82 -66.74 14.65
C GLN A 11 -29.15 -65.36 14.07
N THR A 12 -30.41 -65.12 13.73
CA THR A 12 -30.86 -63.84 13.19
C THR A 12 -30.83 -62.75 14.29
N GLU A 13 -31.20 -63.10 15.52
CA GLU A 13 -31.11 -62.20 16.68
C GLU A 13 -29.66 -61.84 17.02
N GLU A 14 -28.73 -62.80 17.01
CA GLU A 14 -27.31 -62.53 17.23
C GLU A 14 -26.73 -61.60 16.15
N LEU A 15 -27.04 -61.87 14.87
CA LEU A 15 -26.60 -61.01 13.76
C LEU A 15 -27.18 -59.59 13.87
N LEU A 16 -28.44 -59.46 14.27
CA LEU A 16 -29.08 -58.15 14.49
C LEU A 16 -28.38 -57.39 15.63
N GLN A 17 -28.09 -58.07 16.75
CA GLN A 17 -27.39 -57.46 17.88
C GLN A 17 -25.97 -57.02 17.50
N GLN A 18 -25.27 -57.81 16.70
CA GLN A 18 -23.95 -57.47 16.17
C GLN A 18 -24.02 -56.24 15.25
N SER A 19 -25.01 -56.20 14.35
CA SER A 19 -25.22 -55.06 13.46
C SER A 19 -25.54 -53.78 14.24
N GLN A 20 -26.35 -53.84 15.28
CA GLN A 20 -26.67 -52.69 16.14
C GLN A 20 -25.43 -52.16 16.85
N THR A 21 -24.59 -53.06 17.37
CA THR A 21 -23.34 -52.69 18.04
C THR A 21 -22.37 -52.00 17.08
N GLN A 22 -22.24 -52.52 15.86
CA GLN A 22 -21.39 -51.91 14.82
C GLN A 22 -21.90 -50.53 14.39
N LEU A 23 -23.22 -50.37 14.25
CA LEU A 23 -23.83 -49.10 13.90
C LEU A 23 -23.54 -48.05 14.98
N HIS A 24 -23.70 -48.40 16.25
CA HIS A 24 -23.37 -47.51 17.36
C HIS A 24 -21.89 -47.11 17.41
N GLN A 25 -20.97 -48.05 17.17
CA GLN A 25 -19.54 -47.75 17.07
C GLN A 25 -19.23 -46.79 15.92
N THR A 26 -19.91 -46.96 14.79
CA THR A 26 -19.77 -46.09 13.61
C THR A 26 -20.26 -44.68 13.93
N GLU A 27 -21.39 -44.54 14.64
CA GLU A 27 -21.91 -43.24 15.10
C GLU A 27 -20.92 -42.51 16.01
N ILE A 28 -20.31 -43.22 16.98
CA ILE A 28 -19.30 -42.65 17.87
C ILE A 28 -18.08 -42.16 17.07
N LEU A 29 -17.60 -42.96 16.11
CA LEU A 29 -16.48 -42.58 15.26
C LEU A 29 -16.80 -41.36 14.40
N LEU A 30 -18.01 -41.30 13.84
CA LEU A 30 -18.48 -40.16 13.06
C LEU A 30 -18.54 -38.90 13.90
N GLN A 31 -19.10 -38.98 15.12
CA GLN A 31 -19.15 -37.86 16.05
C GLN A 31 -17.74 -37.37 16.42
N LYS A 32 -16.80 -38.28 16.65
CA LYS A 32 -15.39 -37.94 16.90
C LYS A 32 -14.77 -37.22 15.70
N SER A 33 -15.02 -37.70 14.49
CA SER A 33 -14.52 -37.10 13.26
C SER A 33 -15.10 -35.69 13.05
N GLN A 34 -16.39 -35.47 13.33
CA GLN A 34 -17.03 -34.16 13.25
C GLN A 34 -16.40 -33.16 14.24
N SER A 35 -16.20 -33.56 15.48
CA SER A 35 -15.54 -32.71 16.48
C SER A 35 -14.10 -32.35 16.07
N GLN A 36 -13.36 -33.30 15.49
CA GLN A 36 -12.00 -33.03 14.98
C GLN A 36 -12.03 -32.04 13.82
N LEU A 37 -12.94 -32.21 12.87
CA LEU A 37 -13.10 -31.31 11.74
C LEU A 37 -13.40 -29.88 12.22
N HIS A 38 -14.30 -29.73 13.20
CA HIS A 38 -14.60 -28.41 13.76
C HIS A 38 -13.39 -27.74 14.44
N VAL A 39 -12.56 -28.51 15.15
CA VAL A 39 -11.31 -28.01 15.72
C VAL A 39 -10.34 -27.57 14.61
N THR A 40 -10.20 -28.36 13.55
CA THR A 40 -9.35 -28.00 12.40
C THR A 40 -9.85 -26.74 11.70
N GLU A 41 -11.17 -26.57 11.53
CA GLU A 41 -11.75 -25.34 10.97
C GLU A 41 -11.46 -24.12 11.84
N ALA A 42 -11.60 -24.24 13.16
CA ALA A 42 -11.29 -23.15 14.09
C ALA A 42 -9.80 -22.74 14.05
N LEU A 43 -8.90 -23.72 13.98
CA LEU A 43 -7.46 -23.46 13.82
C LEU A 43 -7.16 -22.74 12.50
N LEU A 44 -7.77 -23.19 11.40
CA LEU A 44 -7.60 -22.56 10.09
C LEU A 44 -8.08 -21.10 10.09
N GLN A 45 -9.23 -20.81 10.72
CA GLN A 45 -9.74 -19.44 10.85
C GLN A 45 -8.81 -18.56 11.69
N ASN A 46 -8.24 -19.11 12.76
CA ASN A 46 -7.25 -18.42 13.57
C ASN A 46 -5.99 -18.10 12.74
N ASP A 47 -5.47 -19.06 11.98
CA ASP A 47 -4.28 -18.87 11.16
C ASP A 47 -4.51 -17.83 10.05
N GLN A 48 -5.70 -17.81 9.43
CA GLN A 48 -6.08 -16.79 8.47
C GLN A 48 -6.08 -15.38 9.08
N THR A 49 -6.58 -15.25 10.31
CA THR A 49 -6.61 -13.97 11.03
C THR A 49 -5.20 -13.50 11.36
N GLN A 50 -4.33 -14.40 11.82
CA GLN A 50 -2.93 -14.08 12.12
C GLN A 50 -2.14 -13.69 10.87
N PHE A 51 -2.39 -14.37 9.74
CA PHE A 51 -1.79 -14.01 8.47
C PHE A 51 -2.19 -12.59 8.04
N HIS A 52 -3.48 -12.27 8.11
CA HIS A 52 -3.96 -10.93 7.77
C HIS A 52 -3.36 -9.84 8.67
N GLN A 53 -3.25 -10.11 9.98
CA GLN A 53 -2.60 -9.18 10.91
C GLN A 53 -1.12 -8.96 10.54
N THR A 54 -0.40 -10.03 10.23
CA THR A 54 1.01 -9.95 9.83
C THR A 54 1.18 -9.15 8.53
N GLU A 55 0.27 -9.32 7.56
CA GLU A 55 0.27 -8.51 6.33
C GLU A 55 0.07 -7.02 6.62
N GLN A 56 -0.86 -6.67 7.52
CA GLN A 56 -1.08 -5.28 7.93
C GLN A 56 0.16 -4.69 8.63
N GLU A 57 0.79 -5.43 9.54
CA GLU A 57 2.02 -5.00 10.23
C GLU A 57 3.19 -4.81 9.27
N LEU A 58 3.31 -5.69 8.26
CA LEU A 58 4.32 -5.56 7.21
C LEU A 58 4.09 -4.30 6.38
N GLU A 59 2.85 -4.02 6.01
CA GLU A 59 2.51 -2.83 5.22
C GLU A 59 2.74 -1.53 6.01
N GLN A 60 2.44 -1.54 7.31
CA GLN A 60 2.78 -0.43 8.21
C GLN A 60 4.29 -0.20 8.27
N THR A 61 5.07 -1.27 8.44
CA THR A 61 6.54 -1.19 8.49
C THR A 61 7.12 -0.66 7.17
N ARG A 62 6.59 -1.11 6.03
CA ARG A 62 6.97 -0.60 4.71
C ARG A 62 6.71 0.91 4.58
N THR A 63 5.54 1.35 5.01
CA THR A 63 5.17 2.78 4.99
C THR A 63 6.10 3.60 5.89
N GLN A 64 6.41 3.10 7.09
CA GLN A 64 7.35 3.77 8.00
C GLN A 64 8.77 3.85 7.44
N LEU A 65 9.26 2.76 6.82
CA LEU A 65 10.56 2.75 6.16
C LEU A 65 10.61 3.75 5.00
N HIS A 66 9.57 3.77 4.17
CA HIS A 66 9.46 4.73 3.07
C HIS A 66 9.51 6.17 3.57
N HIS A 67 8.74 6.49 4.61
CA HIS A 67 8.76 7.81 5.24
C HIS A 67 10.14 8.15 5.83
N ALA A 68 10.80 7.22 6.50
CA ALA A 68 12.13 7.44 7.06
C ALA A 68 13.19 7.70 5.96
N LEU A 69 13.11 6.99 4.84
CA LEU A 69 14.00 7.22 3.69
C LEU A 69 13.78 8.60 3.08
N GLN A 70 12.52 9.02 2.93
CA GLN A 70 12.19 10.38 2.48
C GLN A 70 12.78 11.43 3.43
N GLU A 71 12.62 11.27 4.74
CA GLU A 71 13.17 12.21 5.73
C GLU A 71 14.70 12.33 5.64
N ILE A 72 15.41 11.21 5.45
CA ILE A 72 16.87 11.21 5.27
C ILE A 72 17.27 11.98 4.01
N GLU A 73 16.59 11.76 2.88
CA GLU A 73 16.86 12.50 1.64
C GLU A 73 16.60 13.99 1.83
N ARG A 74 15.52 14.37 2.52
CA ARG A 74 15.23 15.76 2.85
C ARG A 74 16.37 16.39 3.65
N LEU A 75 16.85 15.70 4.68
CA LEU A 75 17.97 16.20 5.50
C LEU A 75 19.26 16.33 4.70
N ARG A 76 19.56 15.41 3.77
CA ARG A 76 20.72 15.52 2.87
C ARG A 76 20.63 16.75 1.97
N LEU A 77 19.43 17.08 1.48
CA LEU A 77 19.21 18.33 0.73
C LEU A 77 19.57 19.53 1.62
N TYR A 78 19.15 19.55 2.88
CA TYR A 78 19.49 20.62 3.83
C TYR A 78 20.97 20.69 4.20
N GLU A 79 21.64 19.55 4.36
CA GLU A 79 23.06 19.49 4.68
C GLU A 79 23.95 19.97 3.53
N SER A 80 23.52 19.79 2.28
CA SER A 80 24.25 20.25 1.09
C SER A 80 24.42 21.77 1.01
N VAL A 81 23.71 22.54 1.84
CA VAL A 81 23.78 24.00 1.92
C VAL A 81 24.53 24.41 3.18
N THR A 82 25.86 24.32 3.15
CA THR A 82 26.71 24.69 4.29
C THR A 82 27.14 26.16 4.21
N GLN A 83 26.20 27.11 4.23
CA GLN A 83 26.32 28.52 4.69
C GLN A 83 25.03 29.30 4.37
N PRO A 84 24.46 30.11 5.30
CA PRO A 84 23.23 30.84 5.04
C PRO A 84 23.52 32.16 4.31
N ASP A 85 23.40 32.14 2.98
CA ASP A 85 23.10 33.34 2.19
C ASP A 85 21.58 33.37 1.89
N VAL A 86 20.97 34.55 1.84
CA VAL A 86 19.51 34.71 1.68
C VAL A 86 19.06 34.19 0.30
N GLU A 87 19.86 34.40 -0.74
CA GLU A 87 19.58 33.86 -2.08
C GLU A 87 19.66 32.32 -2.14
N GLN A 88 20.55 31.72 -1.33
CA GLN A 88 20.64 30.26 -1.21
C GLN A 88 19.44 29.68 -0.46
N THR A 89 18.74 30.48 0.36
CA THR A 89 17.56 30.05 1.10
C THR A 89 16.35 29.88 0.18
N ASP A 90 16.12 30.82 -0.76
CA ASP A 90 15.03 30.70 -1.75
C ASP A 90 15.30 29.55 -2.74
N GLU A 91 16.52 29.45 -3.28
CA GLU A 91 16.88 28.33 -4.17
C GLU A 91 16.69 26.97 -3.47
N MET A 92 17.04 26.90 -2.18
CA MET A 92 16.86 25.70 -1.39
C MET A 92 15.38 25.36 -1.17
N GLN A 93 14.55 26.35 -0.80
CA GLN A 93 13.10 26.14 -0.65
C GLN A 93 12.45 25.72 -1.97
N TYR A 94 12.89 26.27 -3.10
CA TYR A 94 12.47 25.83 -4.43
C TYR A 94 12.78 24.33 -4.65
N LYS A 95 14.02 23.90 -4.40
CA LYS A 95 14.45 22.49 -4.56
C LYS A 95 13.71 21.54 -3.63
N VAL A 96 13.55 21.91 -2.36
CA VAL A 96 12.81 21.11 -1.38
C VAL A 96 11.36 20.93 -1.82
N LYS A 97 10.68 21.98 -2.28
CA LYS A 97 9.28 21.88 -2.72
C LYS A 97 9.10 20.97 -3.93
N ILE A 98 10.05 20.96 -4.86
CA ILE A 98 10.04 20.04 -6.01
C ILE A 98 10.28 18.60 -5.56
N TRP A 99 11.24 18.38 -4.66
CA TRP A 99 11.49 17.04 -4.12
C TRP A 99 10.30 16.52 -3.31
N GLU A 100 9.66 17.34 -2.47
CA GLU A 100 8.42 16.96 -1.77
C GLU A 100 7.29 16.64 -2.77
N ALA A 101 7.21 17.37 -3.88
CA ALA A 101 6.22 17.11 -4.93
C ALA A 101 6.49 15.78 -5.64
N TRP A 102 7.77 15.45 -5.88
CA TRP A 102 8.18 14.15 -6.41
C TRP A 102 7.77 13.01 -5.46
N CYS A 103 8.00 13.16 -4.15
CA CYS A 103 7.54 12.20 -3.14
C CYS A 103 6.02 12.02 -3.16
N ALA A 104 5.26 13.11 -3.25
CA ALA A 104 3.80 13.06 -3.35
C ALA A 104 3.33 12.34 -4.63
N TYR A 105 3.99 12.59 -5.77
CA TYR A 105 3.73 11.89 -7.03
C TYR A 105 3.97 10.38 -6.92
N GLN A 106 5.09 9.96 -6.31
CA GLN A 106 5.40 8.54 -6.09
C GLN A 106 4.36 7.83 -5.22
N ASN A 107 3.76 8.55 -4.28
CA ASN A 107 2.66 8.06 -3.44
C ASN A 107 1.28 8.11 -4.14
N GLY A 108 1.22 8.56 -5.40
CA GLY A 108 -0.04 8.73 -6.15
C GLY A 108 -0.88 9.94 -5.75
N ASP A 109 -0.35 10.83 -4.90
CA ASP A 109 -1.04 12.04 -4.46
C ASP A 109 -0.76 13.22 -5.40
N PHE A 110 -1.44 13.21 -6.54
CA PHE A 110 -1.34 14.25 -7.57
C PHE A 110 -1.80 15.64 -7.07
N GLN A 111 -2.72 15.68 -6.10
CA GLN A 111 -3.20 16.94 -5.54
C GLN A 111 -2.12 17.61 -4.68
N GLN A 112 -1.49 16.84 -3.79
CA GLN A 112 -0.40 17.31 -2.96
C GLN A 112 0.82 17.67 -3.80
N MET A 113 1.16 16.86 -4.82
CA MET A 113 2.20 17.17 -5.81
C MET A 113 1.94 18.55 -6.44
N ALA A 114 0.75 18.78 -7.00
CA ALA A 114 0.44 20.04 -7.68
C ALA A 114 0.47 21.24 -6.72
N ARG A 115 0.04 21.06 -5.47
CA ARG A 115 0.11 22.10 -4.43
C ARG A 115 1.56 22.48 -4.12
N LEU A 116 2.44 21.50 -3.96
CA LEU A 116 3.85 21.74 -3.65
C LEU A 116 4.60 22.39 -4.82
N LEU A 117 4.36 21.95 -6.05
CA LEU A 117 4.90 22.61 -7.25
C LEU A 117 4.39 24.06 -7.37
N LYS A 118 3.12 24.32 -7.03
CA LYS A 118 2.62 25.70 -6.98
C LYS A 118 3.36 26.54 -5.94
N GLN A 119 3.62 26.00 -4.76
CA GLN A 119 4.37 26.68 -3.69
C GLN A 119 5.82 26.94 -4.08
N SER A 120 6.44 26.05 -4.86
CA SER A 120 7.82 26.27 -5.33
C SER A 120 7.94 27.57 -6.14
N LEU A 121 6.89 28.02 -6.82
CA LEU A 121 6.88 29.25 -7.62
C LEU A 121 7.16 30.51 -6.78
N GLU A 122 6.95 30.47 -5.47
CA GLU A 122 7.22 31.62 -4.58
C GLU A 122 8.72 31.89 -4.41
N TYR A 123 9.56 30.88 -4.70
CA TYR A 123 10.99 30.88 -4.42
C TYR A 123 11.88 30.90 -5.67
N THR A 124 11.30 31.14 -6.85
CA THR A 124 12.06 31.13 -8.11
C THR A 124 11.72 32.31 -9.01
N ALA A 125 12.74 32.82 -9.69
CA ALA A 125 12.61 33.85 -10.72
C ALA A 125 12.54 33.25 -12.15
N LEU A 126 12.48 31.92 -12.28
CA LEU A 126 12.41 31.25 -13.58
C LEU A 126 11.15 31.65 -14.36
N SER A 127 11.30 31.70 -15.68
CA SER A 127 10.16 31.93 -16.57
C SER A 127 9.17 30.76 -16.51
N LYS A 128 7.92 31.02 -16.90
CA LYS A 128 6.82 30.05 -16.89
C LYS A 128 7.16 28.74 -17.62
N ALA A 129 7.78 28.84 -18.80
CA ALA A 129 8.19 27.67 -19.58
C ALA A 129 9.38 26.95 -18.92
N ALA A 130 10.36 27.72 -18.42
CA ALA A 130 11.55 27.17 -17.77
C ALA A 130 11.22 26.40 -16.50
N VAL A 131 10.22 26.84 -15.72
CA VAL A 131 9.84 26.17 -14.46
C VAL A 131 9.18 24.81 -14.72
N VAL A 132 8.34 24.70 -15.76
CA VAL A 132 7.67 23.43 -16.12
C VAL A 132 8.70 22.43 -16.63
N THR A 133 9.63 22.88 -17.48
CA THR A 133 10.74 22.04 -17.95
C THR A 133 11.62 21.60 -16.79
N ASN A 134 11.95 22.50 -15.87
CA ASN A 134 12.76 22.17 -14.70
C ASN A 134 12.08 21.15 -13.78
N TRP A 135 10.78 21.29 -13.50
CA TRP A 135 10.03 20.28 -12.73
C TRP A 135 10.10 18.89 -13.38
N LEU A 136 9.89 18.81 -14.69
CA LEU A 136 9.96 17.55 -15.43
C LEU A 136 11.37 16.96 -15.41
N GLU A 137 12.40 17.77 -15.64
CA GLU A 137 13.81 17.34 -15.59
C GLU A 137 14.18 16.80 -14.21
N THR A 138 13.81 17.50 -13.14
CA THR A 138 14.07 17.05 -11.77
C THR A 138 13.33 15.75 -11.46
N PHE A 139 12.08 15.61 -11.88
CA PHE A 139 11.33 14.36 -11.69
C PHE A 139 11.97 13.20 -12.46
N MET A 140 12.41 13.43 -13.70
CA MET A 140 13.11 12.42 -14.49
C MET A 140 14.45 12.02 -13.87
N GLN A 141 15.23 12.98 -13.36
CA GLN A 141 16.49 12.71 -12.68
C GLN A 141 16.27 11.89 -11.40
N ASN A 142 15.29 12.25 -10.58
CA ASN A 142 14.95 11.50 -9.38
C ASN A 142 14.45 10.08 -9.69
N ALA A 143 13.62 9.92 -10.73
CA ALA A 143 13.21 8.61 -11.22
C ALA A 143 14.43 7.76 -11.59
N HIS A 144 15.34 8.32 -12.38
CA HIS A 144 16.57 7.64 -12.81
C HIS A 144 17.46 7.22 -11.62
N HIS A 145 17.64 8.08 -10.62
CA HIS A 145 18.42 7.75 -9.41
C HIS A 145 17.81 6.59 -8.61
N GLN A 146 16.50 6.41 -8.67
CA GLN A 146 15.79 5.31 -8.02
C GLN A 146 15.64 4.07 -8.93
N GLY A 147 16.18 4.11 -10.15
CA GLY A 147 16.01 3.05 -11.14
C GLY A 147 14.59 2.93 -11.70
N LEU A 148 13.79 3.99 -11.54
CA LEU A 148 12.41 4.09 -12.00
C LEU A 148 12.33 4.89 -13.30
N SER A 149 11.23 4.70 -14.03
CA SER A 149 10.86 5.55 -15.17
C SER A 149 9.71 6.48 -14.79
N LEU A 150 9.80 7.76 -15.12
CA LEU A 150 8.70 8.70 -14.94
C LEU A 150 7.62 8.44 -16.00
N ASP A 151 6.41 8.08 -15.56
CA ASP A 151 5.23 8.06 -16.44
C ASP A 151 4.82 9.50 -16.78
N THR A 152 5.48 10.04 -17.80
CA THR A 152 5.28 11.42 -18.25
C THR A 152 3.88 11.60 -18.82
N TYR A 153 3.29 10.53 -19.40
CA TYR A 153 1.95 10.59 -19.97
C TYR A 153 0.89 10.71 -18.87
N ALA A 154 0.95 9.87 -17.83
CA ALA A 154 0.04 9.95 -16.69
C ALA A 154 0.16 11.29 -15.97
N LEU A 155 1.39 11.74 -15.71
CA LEU A 155 1.67 13.01 -15.05
C LEU A 155 1.07 14.18 -15.83
N THR A 156 1.43 14.34 -17.10
CA THR A 156 1.03 15.51 -17.90
C THR A 156 -0.44 15.51 -18.27
N ASN A 157 -1.09 14.34 -18.25
CA ASN A 157 -2.52 14.22 -18.49
C ASN A 157 -3.40 14.36 -17.25
N SER A 158 -2.83 14.31 -16.04
CA SER A 158 -3.58 14.51 -14.80
C SER A 158 -4.28 15.88 -14.78
N PRO A 159 -5.52 15.97 -14.25
CA PRO A 159 -6.25 17.23 -14.17
C PRO A 159 -5.51 18.26 -13.29
N GLU A 160 -4.84 17.80 -12.24
CA GLU A 160 -4.05 18.61 -11.31
C GLU A 160 -2.87 19.28 -12.04
N TRP A 161 -2.11 18.51 -12.82
CA TRP A 161 -1.00 19.04 -13.62
C TRP A 161 -1.48 20.03 -14.68
N LYS A 162 -2.52 19.67 -15.44
CA LYS A 162 -3.11 20.56 -16.46
C LYS A 162 -3.57 21.89 -15.85
N GLN A 163 -4.21 21.83 -14.68
CA GLN A 163 -4.66 23.01 -13.97
C GLN A 163 -3.49 23.85 -13.44
N LEU A 164 -2.46 23.20 -12.87
CA LEU A 164 -1.24 23.85 -12.40
C LEU A 164 -0.55 24.61 -13.52
N VAL A 165 -0.24 23.94 -14.63
CA VAL A 165 0.45 24.55 -15.79
C VAL A 165 -0.38 25.68 -16.38
N ARG A 166 -1.70 25.52 -16.50
CA ARG A 166 -2.57 26.59 -17.00
C ARG A 166 -2.56 27.83 -16.09
N ARG A 167 -2.53 27.64 -14.77
CA ARG A 167 -2.59 28.73 -13.78
C ARG A 167 -1.24 29.37 -13.53
N SER A 168 -0.14 28.62 -13.56
CA SER A 168 1.22 29.19 -13.50
C SER A 168 1.51 30.07 -14.73
N VAL A 169 0.81 29.83 -15.84
CA VAL A 169 0.87 30.69 -17.04
C VAL A 169 0.06 32.00 -16.91
N VAL A 170 -0.85 32.13 -15.93
CA VAL A 170 -1.74 33.32 -15.81
C VAL A 170 -1.81 33.85 -14.37
N ILE A 171 -0.86 34.69 -13.95
CA ILE A 171 -1.04 35.75 -12.92
C ILE A 171 -0.18 36.98 -13.31
N PRO A 172 -0.66 38.23 -13.11
CA PRO A 172 -0.11 39.45 -13.69
C PRO A 172 1.15 39.96 -12.98
N SER A 173 2.04 40.56 -13.76
CA SER A 173 3.19 41.34 -13.31
C SER A 173 2.74 42.50 -12.41
N VAL A 174 2.86 42.40 -11.09
CA VAL A 174 2.97 43.59 -10.21
C VAL A 174 3.70 43.23 -8.91
N ARG A 175 5.03 43.39 -8.87
CA ARG A 175 5.70 43.84 -7.64
C ARG A 175 5.73 45.36 -7.74
N LEU A 176 4.77 46.03 -7.10
CA LEU A 176 4.93 47.46 -6.81
C LEU A 176 5.72 47.54 -5.52
N LEU A 177 6.92 48.09 -5.66
CA LEU A 177 7.72 48.61 -4.56
C LEU A 177 6.91 49.69 -3.84
N THR A 178 6.77 49.57 -2.53
CA THR A 178 6.62 50.69 -1.60
C THR A 178 7.47 50.40 -0.38
#